data_AF-A0A925C6P5-F1
#
_entry.id   AF-A0A925C6P5-F1
#
_cell.length_a   1.000
_cell.length_b   1.000
_cell.length_c   1.000
_cell.angle_alpha   90.00
_cell.angle_beta   90.00
_cell.angle_gamma   90.00
#
_symmetry.space_group_name_H-M   'P 1'
#
loop_
_entity.id
_entity.type
_entity.pdbx_description
1 polymer ?
#
loop_
_entity_poly.entity_id
_entity_poly.type
_entity_poly.pdbx_seq_one_letter_code
_entity_poly.pdbx_strand_id
1 'polypeptide(L)'
;MKSILHHPATILAALGAASGTLGSYGLGANLGDAPELGLYMVFAGLWFGMVIGYGLWRWGDHSLGAAAAAVAATWIAWEVAVNVGLQLDQRWLVGTAVPDGLKSYVTGFAAGGIGALLTWSGAAATTPTLRQASTAGLVVSTGALFGLLLPATNQYDYPAILLLPWQAAVAAALGLSLAAGLESRLDLSRATRA
;
A
#
# COMPACT_ATOMS: atom_id res chain seq x y z
N MET A 1 23.75 16.76 0.14
CA MET A 1 22.32 16.41 -0.01
C MET A 1 21.95 15.65 -1.29
N LYS A 2 22.90 15.23 -2.16
CA LYS A 2 22.59 14.42 -3.35
C LYS A 2 22.28 12.93 -3.08
N SER A 3 22.54 12.38 -1.88
CA SER A 3 22.42 10.93 -1.66
C SER A 3 20.99 10.44 -1.39
N ILE A 4 20.12 11.25 -0.78
CA ILE A 4 18.76 10.79 -0.39
C ILE A 4 17.86 10.51 -1.59
N LEU A 5 18.01 11.25 -2.69
CA LEU A 5 17.22 11.08 -3.93
C LEU A 5 17.46 9.74 -4.65
N HIS A 6 18.47 8.97 -4.21
CA HIS A 6 18.77 7.62 -4.72
C HIS A 6 18.21 6.49 -3.84
N HIS A 7 17.44 6.81 -2.80
CA HIS A 7 16.85 5.81 -1.90
C HIS A 7 15.31 5.80 -2.02
N PRO A 8 14.76 5.24 -3.11
CA PRO A 8 13.31 5.23 -3.37
C PRO A 8 12.53 4.57 -2.23
N ALA A 9 13.06 3.50 -1.63
CA ALA A 9 12.43 2.83 -0.49
C ALA A 9 12.20 3.78 0.70
N THR A 10 13.23 4.54 1.10
CA THR A 10 13.14 5.46 2.25
C THR A 10 12.21 6.63 1.96
N ILE A 11 12.29 7.21 0.75
CA ILE A 11 11.42 8.32 0.37
C ILE A 11 9.96 7.86 0.31
N LEU A 12 9.70 6.71 -0.33
CA LEU A 12 8.34 6.17 -0.42
C LEU A 12 7.82 5.71 0.94
N ALA A 13 8.64 5.19 1.83
CA ALA A 13 8.25 4.90 3.20
C ALA A 13 7.80 6.18 3.94
N ALA A 14 8.58 7.25 3.85
CA ALA A 14 8.26 8.53 4.49
C ALA A 14 6.99 9.15 3.90
N LEU A 15 6.84 9.12 2.58
CA LEU A 15 5.63 9.61 1.90
C LEU A 15 4.41 8.73 2.23
N GLY A 16 4.58 7.40 2.33
CA GLY A 16 3.53 6.47 2.74
C GLY A 16 3.09 6.69 4.19
N ALA A 17 4.03 6.98 5.09
CA ALA A 17 3.70 7.37 6.46
C ALA A 17 2.92 8.70 6.49
N ALA A 18 3.33 9.68 5.66
CA ALA A 18 2.63 10.95 5.52
C ALA A 18 1.22 10.76 4.95
N SER A 19 1.03 9.90 3.94
CA SER A 19 -0.32 9.61 3.42
C SER A 19 -1.17 8.86 4.44
N GLY A 20 -0.60 7.97 5.24
CA GLY A 20 -1.32 7.28 6.31
C GLY A 20 -1.77 8.24 7.41
N THR A 21 -0.92 9.21 7.73
CA THR A 21 -1.23 10.33 8.64
C THR A 21 -2.35 11.19 8.06
N LEU A 22 -2.23 11.66 6.81
CA LEU A 22 -3.28 12.47 6.16
C LEU A 22 -4.61 11.72 6.03
N GLY A 23 -4.58 10.42 5.71
CA GLY A 23 -5.77 9.57 5.68
C GLY A 23 -6.40 9.39 7.05
N SER A 24 -5.63 9.51 8.14
CA SER A 24 -6.13 9.40 9.51
C SER A 24 -6.72 10.71 10.05
N TYR A 25 -6.19 11.88 9.65
CA TYR A 25 -6.57 13.17 10.27
C TYR A 25 -7.17 14.22 9.31
N GLY A 26 -6.90 14.12 8.00
CA GLY A 26 -7.12 15.21 7.05
C GLY A 26 -8.59 15.57 6.76
N LEU A 27 -9.56 14.85 7.35
CA LEU A 27 -10.98 15.00 7.04
C LEU A 27 -11.89 15.17 8.26
N GLY A 28 -11.33 15.47 9.43
CA GLY A 28 -12.14 15.88 10.58
C GLY A 28 -12.88 14.74 11.29
N ALA A 29 -12.26 13.56 11.40
CA ALA A 29 -12.66 12.59 12.41
C ALA A 29 -12.41 13.22 13.79
N ASN A 30 -13.46 13.75 14.41
CA ASN A 30 -13.46 14.03 15.84
C ASN A 30 -13.07 12.73 16.57
N LEU A 31 -12.16 12.87 17.52
CA LEU A 31 -11.44 11.82 18.24
C LEU A 31 -12.38 10.91 19.07
N GLY A 32 -13.11 9.98 18.45
CA GLY A 32 -13.82 8.92 19.17
C GLY A 32 -15.02 8.24 18.51
N ASP A 33 -15.32 8.52 17.24
CA ASP A 33 -16.28 7.71 16.47
C ASP A 33 -15.54 7.02 15.32
N ALA A 34 -15.57 5.69 15.30
CA ALA A 34 -15.05 4.87 14.22
C ALA A 34 -15.50 5.44 12.86
N PRO A 35 -14.57 5.67 11.92
CA PRO A 35 -14.85 6.44 10.71
C PRO A 35 -16.00 5.83 9.92
N GLU A 36 -16.90 6.69 9.39
CA GLU A 36 -17.83 6.25 8.34
C GLU A 36 -16.99 5.67 7.20
N LEU A 37 -17.03 4.34 7.07
CA LEU A 37 -16.20 3.53 6.15
C LEU A 37 -16.32 3.96 4.68
N GLY A 38 -17.31 4.79 4.32
CA GLY A 38 -17.46 5.37 2.99
C GLY A 38 -16.40 6.43 2.69
N LEU A 39 -16.66 7.70 3.01
CA LEU A 39 -15.82 8.82 2.53
C LEU A 39 -14.39 8.80 3.07
N TYR A 40 -14.17 8.42 4.33
CA TYR A 40 -12.83 8.46 4.94
C TYR A 40 -11.86 7.46 4.32
N MET A 41 -12.34 6.24 4.05
CA MET A 41 -11.52 5.18 3.45
C MET A 41 -11.16 5.55 2.00
N VAL A 42 -12.06 6.19 1.26
CA VAL A 42 -11.84 6.64 -0.12
C VAL A 42 -10.62 7.57 -0.24
N PHE A 43 -10.54 8.56 0.64
CA PHE A 43 -9.42 9.51 0.60
C PHE A 43 -8.10 8.92 1.06
N ALA A 44 -8.10 7.99 2.03
CA ALA A 44 -6.89 7.27 2.41
C ALA A 44 -6.27 6.53 1.22
N GLY A 45 -7.12 5.87 0.40
CA GLY A 45 -6.71 5.25 -0.86
C GLY A 45 -6.17 6.25 -1.88
N LEU A 46 -6.80 7.42 -2.02
CA LEU A 46 -6.34 8.47 -2.94
C LEU A 46 -4.98 9.06 -2.54
N TRP A 47 -4.78 9.42 -1.26
CA TRP A 47 -3.50 9.94 -0.76
C TRP A 47 -2.38 8.94 -1.00
N PHE A 48 -2.64 7.66 -0.70
CA PHE A 48 -1.67 6.60 -0.93
C PHE A 48 -1.40 6.38 -2.42
N GLY A 49 -2.45 6.41 -3.26
CA GLY A 49 -2.32 6.33 -4.71
C GLY A 49 -1.42 7.42 -5.28
N MET A 50 -1.49 8.66 -4.78
CA MET A 50 -0.57 9.73 -5.16
C MET A 50 0.88 9.44 -4.80
N VAL A 51 1.14 8.81 -3.66
CA VAL A 51 2.50 8.36 -3.28
C VAL A 51 3.03 7.32 -4.25
N ILE A 52 2.22 6.31 -4.59
CA ILE A 52 2.60 5.26 -5.56
C ILE A 52 2.81 5.84 -6.95
N GLY A 53 1.89 6.69 -7.42
CA GLY A 53 2.01 7.38 -8.71
C GLY A 53 3.28 8.22 -8.79
N TYR A 54 3.60 9.00 -7.75
CA TYR A 54 4.84 9.75 -7.67
C TYR A 54 6.07 8.83 -7.73
N GLY A 55 6.06 7.72 -6.97
CA GLY A 55 7.15 6.75 -6.97
C GLY A 55 7.44 6.16 -8.34
N LEU A 56 6.38 5.75 -9.04
CA LEU A 56 6.49 5.22 -10.39
C LEU A 56 6.96 6.28 -11.38
N TRP A 57 6.39 7.48 -11.32
CA TRP A 57 6.81 8.59 -12.17
C TRP A 57 8.29 8.92 -11.98
N ARG A 58 8.77 8.86 -10.74
CA ARG A 58 10.13 9.30 -10.40
C ARG A 58 11.20 8.26 -10.67
N TRP A 59 10.91 6.97 -10.44
CA TRP A 59 11.91 5.89 -10.49
C TRP A 59 11.53 4.70 -11.39
N GLY A 60 10.29 4.62 -11.88
CA GLY A 60 9.79 3.55 -12.74
C GLY A 60 9.65 3.98 -14.20
N ASP A 61 8.48 4.53 -14.52
CA ASP A 61 8.08 5.04 -15.83
C ASP A 61 7.78 6.54 -15.72
N HIS A 62 8.51 7.38 -16.47
CA HIS A 62 8.36 8.84 -16.44
C HIS A 62 7.08 9.38 -17.11
N SER A 63 6.18 8.50 -17.56
CA SER A 63 4.87 8.86 -18.12
C SER A 63 3.87 9.32 -17.04
N LEU A 64 3.31 10.51 -17.22
CA LEU A 64 2.22 11.01 -16.37
C LEU A 64 0.96 10.13 -16.47
N GLY A 65 0.71 9.53 -17.65
CA GLY A 65 -0.41 8.60 -17.83
C GLY A 65 -0.21 7.32 -17.02
N ALA A 66 1.02 6.80 -16.97
CA ALA A 66 1.35 5.65 -16.14
C ALA A 66 1.20 5.95 -14.64
N ALA A 67 1.64 7.14 -14.22
CA ALA A 67 1.48 7.60 -12.85
C ALA A 67 -0.01 7.73 -12.47
N ALA A 68 -0.81 8.37 -13.30
CA ALA A 68 -2.25 8.52 -13.08
C ALA A 68 -2.98 7.17 -13.04
N ALA A 69 -2.62 6.23 -13.92
CA ALA A 69 -3.16 4.88 -13.90
C ALA A 69 -2.84 4.15 -12.59
N ALA A 70 -1.61 4.30 -12.06
CA ALA A 70 -1.23 3.72 -10.79
C ALA A 70 -1.94 4.36 -9.60
N VAL A 71 -2.17 5.68 -9.63
CA VAL A 71 -3.01 6.38 -8.63
C VAL A 71 -4.40 5.77 -8.62
N ALA A 72 -5.05 5.68 -9.79
CA ALA A 72 -6.39 5.13 -9.92
C ALA A 72 -6.46 3.66 -9.49
N ALA A 73 -5.49 2.84 -9.89
CA ALA A 73 -5.43 1.43 -9.51
C ALA A 73 -5.24 1.25 -8.00
N THR A 74 -4.38 2.06 -7.36
CA THR A 74 -4.17 2.03 -5.91
C THR A 74 -5.41 2.50 -5.16
N TRP A 75 -6.09 3.51 -5.69
CA TRP A 75 -7.35 3.98 -5.11
C TRP A 75 -8.43 2.90 -5.18
N ILE A 76 -8.64 2.27 -6.34
CA ILE A 76 -9.58 1.15 -6.50
C ILE A 76 -9.18 -0.05 -5.62
N ALA A 77 -7.89 -0.35 -5.53
CA ALA A 77 -7.35 -1.41 -4.67
C ALA A 77 -7.76 -1.22 -3.20
N TRP A 78 -7.78 0.03 -2.74
CA TRP A 78 -8.21 0.38 -1.40
C TRP A 78 -9.68 0.06 -1.16
N GLU A 79 -10.57 0.49 -2.07
CA GLU A 79 -12.00 0.20 -2.00
C GLU A 79 -12.27 -1.31 -1.96
N VAL A 80 -11.54 -2.06 -2.79
CA VAL A 80 -11.66 -3.52 -2.84
C VAL A 80 -11.18 -4.14 -1.52
N ALA A 81 -10.07 -3.69 -0.95
CA ALA A 81 -9.56 -4.19 0.33
C ALA A 81 -10.57 -3.96 1.47
N VAL A 82 -11.17 -2.77 1.53
CA VAL A 82 -12.19 -2.45 2.54
C VAL A 82 -13.43 -3.31 2.35
N ASN A 83 -13.94 -3.44 1.12
CA ASN A 83 -15.09 -4.29 0.84
C ASN A 83 -14.82 -5.75 1.19
N VAL A 84 -13.63 -6.28 0.85
CA VAL A 84 -13.22 -7.63 1.25
C VAL A 84 -13.22 -7.77 2.77
N GLY A 85 -12.69 -6.78 3.49
CA GLY A 85 -12.72 -6.75 4.94
C GLY A 85 -14.16 -6.85 5.48
N LEU A 86 -15.07 -6.05 4.93
CA LEU A 86 -16.49 -6.06 5.31
C LEU A 86 -17.19 -7.37 4.97
N GLN A 87 -16.94 -7.97 3.80
CA GLN A 87 -17.53 -9.26 3.44
C GLN A 87 -17.02 -10.38 4.35
N LEU A 88 -15.74 -10.38 4.72
CA LEU A 88 -15.17 -11.36 5.63
C LEU A 88 -15.80 -11.25 7.03
N ASP A 89 -15.85 -10.03 7.57
CA ASP A 89 -16.36 -9.77 8.90
C ASP A 89 -17.87 -10.01 9.02
N GLN A 90 -18.66 -9.49 8.08
CA GLN A 90 -20.12 -9.46 8.18
C GLN A 90 -20.82 -10.65 7.53
N ARG A 91 -20.15 -11.40 6.65
CA ARG A 91 -20.81 -12.48 5.88
C ARG A 91 -20.05 -13.79 5.88
N TRP A 92 -18.79 -13.80 5.43
CA TRP A 92 -18.10 -15.05 5.11
C TRP A 92 -17.60 -15.79 6.34
N LEU A 93 -17.21 -15.08 7.40
CA LEU A 93 -16.79 -15.70 8.66
C LEU A 93 -17.93 -15.89 9.67
N VAL A 94 -19.11 -15.33 9.38
CA VAL A 94 -20.30 -15.52 10.21
C VAL A 94 -20.76 -16.97 10.14
N GLY A 95 -20.92 -17.61 11.30
CA GLY A 95 -21.31 -19.03 11.38
C GLY A 95 -20.17 -20.03 11.13
N THR A 96 -18.94 -19.57 10.89
CA THR A 96 -17.76 -20.44 10.85
C THR A 96 -17.30 -20.79 12.27
N ALA A 97 -16.59 -21.92 12.42
CA ALA A 97 -15.99 -22.34 13.69
C ALA A 97 -14.73 -21.54 14.08
N VAL A 98 -14.42 -20.46 13.38
CA VAL A 98 -13.28 -19.59 13.69
C VAL A 98 -13.58 -18.79 14.97
N PRO A 99 -12.68 -18.78 15.97
CA PRO A 99 -12.87 -17.96 17.17
C PRO A 99 -13.00 -16.48 16.85
N ASP A 100 -13.87 -15.76 17.56
CA ASP A 100 -14.16 -14.34 17.27
C ASP A 100 -12.90 -13.46 17.31
N GLY A 101 -12.00 -13.72 18.27
CA GLY A 101 -10.72 -13.03 18.35
C GLY A 101 -9.82 -13.24 17.12
N LEU A 102 -9.92 -14.38 16.43
CA LEU A 102 -9.15 -14.69 15.21
C LEU A 102 -9.77 -14.11 13.95
N LYS A 103 -11.10 -13.89 13.92
CA LYS A 103 -11.79 -13.36 12.73
C LYS A 103 -11.21 -12.01 12.31
N SER A 104 -10.99 -11.10 13.25
CA SER A 104 -10.42 -9.77 12.95
C SER A 104 -9.00 -9.84 12.38
N TYR A 105 -8.17 -10.78 12.84
CA TYR A 105 -6.83 -11.01 12.25
C TYR A 105 -6.91 -11.58 10.83
N VAL A 106 -7.81 -12.55 10.58
CA VAL A 106 -8.01 -13.12 9.24
C VAL A 106 -8.51 -12.03 8.27
N THR A 107 -9.48 -11.22 8.72
CA THR A 107 -10.00 -10.07 7.97
C THR A 107 -8.88 -9.10 7.63
N GLY A 108 -8.08 -8.69 8.61
CA GLY A 108 -6.97 -7.75 8.42
C GLY A 108 -5.88 -8.30 7.49
N PHE A 109 -5.48 -9.56 7.68
CA PHE A 109 -4.50 -10.24 6.83
C PHE A 109 -4.96 -10.30 5.37
N ALA A 110 -6.19 -10.75 5.13
CA ALA A 110 -6.74 -10.89 3.79
C ALA A 110 -6.94 -9.54 3.10
N ALA A 111 -7.56 -8.56 3.78
CA ALA A 111 -7.77 -7.22 3.24
C ALA A 111 -6.44 -6.53 2.96
N GLY A 112 -5.49 -6.57 3.89
CA GLY A 112 -4.16 -5.98 3.73
C GLY A 112 -3.37 -6.61 2.58
N GLY A 113 -3.43 -7.94 2.42
CA GLY A 113 -2.80 -8.65 1.31
C GLY A 113 -3.42 -8.30 -0.04
N ILE A 114 -4.74 -8.27 -0.13
CA ILE A 114 -5.47 -7.95 -1.37
C ILE A 114 -5.23 -6.49 -1.79
N GLY A 115 -5.27 -5.55 -0.85
CA GLY A 115 -4.96 -4.15 -1.13
C GLY A 115 -3.53 -3.97 -1.69
N ALA A 116 -2.55 -4.65 -1.09
CA ALA A 116 -1.17 -4.60 -1.55
C ALA A 116 -0.98 -5.30 -2.91
N LEU A 117 -1.66 -6.44 -3.15
CA LEU A 117 -1.63 -7.14 -4.42
C LEU A 117 -2.14 -6.28 -5.58
N LEU A 118 -3.28 -5.62 -5.38
CA LEU A 118 -3.90 -4.79 -6.41
C LEU A 118 -3.10 -3.50 -6.64
N THR A 119 -2.56 -2.89 -5.58
CA THR A 119 -1.63 -1.76 -5.66
C THR A 119 -0.39 -2.13 -6.49
N TRP A 120 0.25 -3.26 -6.17
CA TRP A 120 1.39 -3.76 -6.93
C TRP A 120 1.02 -4.05 -8.39
N SER A 121 -0.11 -4.71 -8.63
CA SER A 121 -0.55 -5.08 -9.98
C SER A 121 -0.75 -3.84 -10.87
N GLY A 122 -1.36 -2.78 -10.32
CA GLY A 122 -1.50 -1.50 -11.01
C GLY A 122 -0.15 -0.85 -11.32
N ALA A 123 0.78 -0.89 -10.37
CA ALA A 123 2.14 -0.38 -10.56
C ALA A 123 2.95 -1.19 -11.60
N ALA A 124 2.83 -2.52 -11.55
CA ALA A 124 3.54 -3.44 -12.43
C ALA A 124 2.99 -3.45 -13.87
N ALA A 125 1.72 -3.06 -14.06
CA ALA A 125 1.12 -2.94 -15.38
C ALA A 125 1.91 -1.96 -16.27
N THR A 126 2.38 -0.85 -15.72
CA THR A 126 3.10 0.19 -16.45
C THR A 126 4.61 0.16 -16.23
N THR A 127 5.09 -0.50 -15.17
CA THR A 127 6.51 -0.50 -14.80
C THR A 127 7.12 -1.91 -14.86
N PRO A 128 7.85 -2.27 -15.94
CA PRO A 128 8.37 -3.63 -16.13
C PRO A 128 9.28 -4.14 -15.01
N THR A 129 10.04 -3.26 -14.35
CA THR A 129 10.93 -3.62 -13.24
C THR A 129 10.19 -4.20 -12.04
N LEU A 130 8.89 -3.92 -11.90
CA LEU A 130 8.06 -4.42 -10.82
C LEU A 130 7.37 -5.76 -11.11
N ARG A 131 7.42 -6.27 -12.35
CA ARG A 131 6.69 -7.49 -12.76
C ARG A 131 7.29 -8.80 -12.24
N GLN A 132 8.36 -8.73 -11.46
CA GLN A 132 9.02 -9.89 -10.88
C GLN A 132 8.14 -10.52 -9.80
N ALA A 133 8.04 -11.85 -9.77
CA ALA A 133 7.27 -12.58 -8.77
C ALA A 133 7.77 -12.35 -7.34
N SER A 134 9.09 -12.14 -7.17
CA SER A 134 9.70 -11.77 -5.89
C SER A 134 9.18 -10.42 -5.36
N THR A 135 9.04 -9.43 -6.23
CA THR A 135 8.45 -8.12 -5.89
C THR A 135 6.99 -8.27 -5.48
N ALA A 136 6.20 -9.05 -6.23
CA ALA A 136 4.81 -9.34 -5.86
C ALA A 136 4.74 -9.98 -4.48
N GLY A 137 5.54 -11.03 -4.24
CA GLY A 137 5.61 -11.73 -2.96
C GLY A 137 5.99 -10.81 -1.81
N LEU A 138 7.03 -9.96 -1.98
CA LEU A 138 7.46 -8.99 -0.97
C LEU A 138 6.34 -8.00 -0.63
N VAL A 139 5.71 -7.38 -1.64
CA VAL A 139 4.67 -6.36 -1.42
C VAL A 139 3.43 -6.96 -0.79
N VAL A 140 2.95 -8.11 -1.30
CA VAL A 140 1.74 -8.77 -0.79
C VAL A 140 1.93 -9.29 0.63
N SER A 141 3.06 -9.96 0.90
CA SER A 141 3.35 -10.43 2.27
C SER A 141 3.49 -9.27 3.25
N THR A 142 4.13 -8.17 2.85
CA THR A 142 4.21 -6.94 3.66
C THR A 142 2.80 -6.41 3.96
N GLY A 143 1.95 -6.25 2.94
CA GLY A 143 0.58 -5.78 3.12
C GLY A 143 -0.26 -6.69 4.02
N ALA A 144 -0.12 -8.01 3.87
CA ALA A 144 -0.84 -8.97 4.69
C ALA A 144 -0.37 -8.96 6.15
N LEU A 145 0.94 -8.91 6.39
CA LEU A 145 1.53 -8.86 7.74
C LEU A 145 1.16 -7.58 8.47
N PHE A 146 1.25 -6.42 7.82
CA PHE A 146 0.82 -5.16 8.44
C PHE A 146 -0.71 -5.04 8.55
N GLY A 147 -1.46 -5.77 7.72
CA GLY A 147 -2.91 -5.93 7.87
C GLY A 147 -3.33 -6.56 9.19
N LEU A 148 -2.45 -7.34 9.84
CA LEU A 148 -2.68 -7.90 11.18
C LEU A 148 -2.81 -6.84 12.28
N LEU A 149 -2.57 -5.56 11.99
CA LEU A 149 -2.79 -4.43 12.91
C LEU A 149 -4.26 -3.98 12.96
N LEU A 150 -5.15 -4.56 12.14
CA LEU A 150 -6.57 -4.23 12.14
C LEU A 150 -7.24 -4.37 13.53
N PRO A 151 -7.02 -5.45 14.31
CA PRO A 151 -7.63 -5.57 15.64
C PRO A 151 -7.18 -4.47 16.60
N ALA A 152 -5.92 -4.04 16.53
CA ALA A 152 -5.40 -2.95 17.34
C ALA A 152 -6.07 -1.61 16.97
N THR A 153 -6.36 -1.39 15.68
CA THR A 153 -7.10 -0.20 15.24
C THR A 153 -8.48 -0.13 15.89
N ASN A 154 -9.19 -1.26 15.97
CA ASN A 154 -10.50 -1.34 16.62
C ASN A 154 -10.40 -1.16 18.14
N GLN A 155 -9.35 -1.71 18.78
CA GLN A 155 -9.16 -1.62 20.22
C GLN A 155 -8.88 -0.17 20.70
N TYR A 156 -8.10 0.58 19.92
CA TYR A 156 -7.70 1.95 20.27
C TYR A 156 -8.53 3.02 19.57
N ASP A 157 -9.50 2.62 18.74
CA ASP A 157 -10.31 3.48 17.87
C ASP A 157 -9.47 4.51 17.10
N TYR A 158 -8.39 4.02 16.48
CA TYR A 158 -7.38 4.90 15.92
C TYR A 158 -6.77 4.36 14.61
N PRO A 159 -7.23 4.87 13.44
CA PRO A 159 -6.87 4.31 12.14
C PRO A 159 -5.38 4.42 11.81
N ALA A 160 -4.67 5.39 12.40
CA ALA A 160 -3.25 5.57 12.18
C ALA A 160 -2.41 4.35 12.60
N ILE A 161 -2.90 3.52 13.53
CA ILE A 161 -2.24 2.27 13.95
C ILE A 161 -2.08 1.29 12.80
N LEU A 162 -3.05 1.26 11.87
CA LEU A 162 -2.97 0.44 10.67
C LEU A 162 -2.41 1.25 9.49
N LEU A 163 -2.99 2.42 9.21
CA LEU A 163 -2.73 3.16 7.97
C LEU A 163 -1.28 3.60 7.85
N LEU A 164 -0.70 4.16 8.91
CA LEU A 164 0.66 4.68 8.87
C LEU A 164 1.68 3.56 8.61
N PRO A 165 1.76 2.48 9.42
CA PRO A 165 2.76 1.45 9.20
C PRO A 165 2.48 0.63 7.93
N TRP A 166 1.21 0.36 7.59
CA TRP A 166 0.88 -0.37 6.37
C TRP A 166 1.28 0.39 5.10
N GLN A 167 0.90 1.68 4.98
CA GLN A 167 1.21 2.48 3.80
C GLN A 167 2.71 2.73 3.69
N ALA A 168 3.39 3.02 4.80
CA ALA A 168 4.85 3.16 4.81
C ALA A 168 5.55 1.88 4.35
N ALA A 169 5.16 0.72 4.88
CA ALA A 169 5.81 -0.55 4.58
C ALA A 169 5.57 -1.01 3.12
N VAL A 170 4.33 -0.91 2.63
CA VAL A 170 4.00 -1.28 1.24
C VAL A 170 4.72 -0.36 0.24
N ALA A 171 4.77 0.95 0.51
CA ALA A 171 5.48 1.89 -0.33
C ALA A 171 7.01 1.67 -0.28
N ALA A 172 7.56 1.33 0.88
CA ALA A 172 8.97 0.95 1.03
C ALA A 172 9.30 -0.30 0.22
N ALA A 173 8.46 -1.33 0.29
CA ALA A 173 8.62 -2.58 -0.45
C ALA A 173 8.63 -2.35 -1.97
N LEU A 174 7.71 -1.52 -2.49
CA LEU A 174 7.73 -1.10 -3.90
C LEU A 174 8.99 -0.31 -4.24
N GLY A 175 9.41 0.61 -3.35
CA GLY A 175 10.61 1.41 -3.54
C GLY A 175 11.89 0.57 -3.60
N LEU A 176 12.00 -0.50 -2.79
CA LEU A 176 13.13 -1.44 -2.86
C LEU A 176 13.22 -2.11 -4.23
N SER A 177 12.08 -2.56 -4.78
CA SER A 177 12.05 -3.17 -6.11
C SER A 177 12.34 -2.19 -7.23
N LEU A 178 11.95 -0.92 -7.09
CA LEU A 178 12.35 0.14 -8.02
C LEU A 178 13.86 0.39 -7.98
N ALA A 179 14.49 0.41 -6.78
CA ALA A 179 15.93 0.55 -6.64
C ALA A 179 16.70 -0.59 -7.34
N ALA A 180 16.32 -1.84 -7.08
CA ALA A 180 16.93 -3.00 -7.72
C ALA A 180 16.81 -2.96 -9.26
N GLY A 181 15.68 -2.46 -9.77
CA GLY A 181 15.47 -2.23 -11.19
C GLY A 181 16.38 -1.16 -11.79
N LEU A 182 16.77 -0.14 -11.02
CA LEU A 182 17.68 0.91 -11.49
C LEU A 182 19.13 0.42 -11.52
N GLU A 183 19.56 -0.33 -10.50
CA GLU A 183 20.91 -0.90 -10.42
C GLU A 183 21.19 -1.82 -11.61
N SER A 184 20.26 -2.73 -11.93
CA SER A 184 20.40 -3.64 -13.07
C SER A 184 20.56 -2.92 -14.42
N ARG A 185 19.86 -1.78 -14.62
CA ARG A 185 20.01 -0.97 -15.85
C ARG A 185 21.37 -0.29 -15.92
N LEU A 186 21.89 0.19 -14.79
CA LEU A 186 23.19 0.85 -14.74
C LEU A 186 24.31 -0.13 -15.07
N ASP A 187 24.25 -1.35 -14.55
CA ASP A 187 25.26 -2.38 -14.81
C ASP A 187 25.29 -2.80 -16.29
N LEU A 188 24.12 -2.97 -16.91
CA LEU A 188 24.02 -3.23 -18.36
C LEU A 188 24.64 -2.09 -19.18
N SER A 189 24.40 -0.84 -18.78
CA SER A 189 24.95 0.33 -19.48
C SER A 189 26.47 0.49 -19.35
N ARG A 190 27.06 -0.10 -18.31
CA ARG A 190 28.52 -0.14 -18.11
C ARG A 190 29.14 -1.26 -18.93
N ALA A 191 28.50 -2.43 -18.95
CA ALA A 191 28.96 -3.58 -19.73
C ALA A 191 28.99 -3.32 -21.24
N THR A 192 28.09 -2.48 -21.78
CA THR A 192 28.09 -2.12 -23.21
C THR A 192 29.08 -1.03 -23.60
N ARG A 193 29.73 -0.37 -22.64
CA ARG A 193 30.75 0.68 -22.89
C ARG A 193 32.19 0.19 -22.71
N ALA A 194 32.37 -1.01 -22.15
CA ALA A 194 33.66 -1.68 -22.00
C ALA A 194 33.96 -2.52 -23.25
#